data_AF-A0A084W2Q6-F1
#
_entry.id   AF-A0A084W2Q6-F1
#
_cell.length_a   1.000
_cell.length_b   1.000
_cell.length_c   1.000
_cell.angle_alpha   90.00
_cell.angle_beta   90.00
_cell.angle_gamma   90.00
#
_symmetry.space_group_name_H-M   'P 1'
#
loop_
_entity.id
_entity.type
_entity.pdbx_description
1 polymer ?
#
loop_
_entity_poly.entity_id
_entity_poly.type
_entity_poly.pdbx_seq_one_letter_code
_entity_poly.pdbx_strand_id
1 'polypeptide(L)'
;MTSKLEINIRTLIAQCENIVTVNKDDWRLNKYLRSLDTMIEELNEQFDKPEERIIEEYQKRSAELKRAANYVEPSAEEKLRLKTKPKAVDPVGDDVMREVRQIHSQKFEKDLRSELFNGNFSTIRRRAGQKVAENLEQTVKQYSDDQEKLAEDMLKLTRNLKEQTETANKIIKKDTEVWTMVSR
;
A
#
# COMPACT_ATOMS: atom_id res chain seq x y z
N MET A 1 -32.99 -20.42 -29.91
CA MET A 1 -33.30 -19.31 -28.98
C MET A 1 -32.02 -18.98 -28.29
N THR A 2 -31.53 -17.75 -28.40
CA THR A 2 -30.21 -17.37 -27.87
C THR A 2 -30.21 -17.57 -26.36
N SER A 3 -29.31 -18.41 -25.86
CA SER A 3 -29.23 -18.69 -24.42
C SER A 3 -28.81 -17.43 -23.68
N LYS A 4 -29.24 -17.27 -22.42
CA LYS A 4 -28.77 -16.18 -21.55
C LYS A 4 -27.24 -16.15 -21.46
N LEU A 5 -26.62 -17.33 -21.54
CA LEU A 5 -25.17 -17.51 -21.52
C LEU A 5 -24.50 -16.87 -22.76
N GLU A 6 -25.06 -17.07 -23.96
CA GLU A 6 -24.55 -16.47 -25.19
C GLU A 6 -24.64 -14.93 -25.18
N ILE A 7 -25.73 -14.38 -24.63
CA ILE A 7 -25.90 -12.92 -24.50
C ILE A 7 -24.83 -12.34 -23.57
N ASN A 8 -24.53 -13.03 -22.47
CA ASN A 8 -23.48 -12.62 -21.54
C ASN A 8 -22.10 -12.69 -22.19
N ILE A 9 -21.80 -13.75 -22.95
CA ILE A 9 -20.55 -13.90 -23.71
C ILE A 9 -20.39 -12.75 -24.71
N ARG A 10 -21.42 -12.45 -25.51
CA ARG A 10 -21.39 -11.32 -26.47
C ARG A 10 -21.16 -9.98 -25.80
N THR A 11 -21.84 -9.74 -24.68
CA THR A 11 -21.72 -8.50 -23.91
C THR A 11 -20.32 -8.36 -23.32
N LEU A 12 -19.77 -9.46 -22.78
CA LEU A 12 -18.43 -9.47 -22.20
C LEU A 12 -17.34 -9.30 -23.27
N ILE A 13 -17.50 -9.89 -24.45
CA ILE A 13 -16.61 -9.67 -25.61
C ILE A 13 -16.58 -8.19 -25.97
N ALA A 14 -17.75 -7.55 -26.11
CA ALA A 14 -17.83 -6.12 -26.43
C ALA A 14 -17.18 -5.25 -25.34
N GLN A 15 -17.31 -5.64 -24.06
CA GLN A 15 -16.64 -4.96 -22.95
C GLN A 15 -15.11 -5.14 -23.01
N CYS A 16 -14.63 -6.36 -23.28
CA CYS A 16 -13.21 -6.64 -23.47
C CYS A 16 -12.63 -5.86 -24.65
N GLU A 17 -13.34 -5.81 -25.79
CA GLU A 17 -12.93 -5.03 -26.97
C GLU A 17 -12.78 -3.55 -26.63
N ASN A 18 -13.76 -2.96 -25.93
CA ASN A 18 -13.69 -1.57 -25.50
C ASN A 18 -12.49 -1.33 -24.56
N ILE A 19 -12.30 -2.19 -23.56
CA ILE A 19 -11.17 -2.07 -22.62
C ILE A 19 -9.83 -2.19 -23.36
N VAL A 20 -9.68 -3.13 -24.29
CA VAL A 20 -8.47 -3.27 -25.13
C VAL A 20 -8.19 -2.01 -25.93
N THR A 21 -9.23 -1.32 -26.43
CA THR A 21 -9.04 -0.07 -27.18
C THR A 21 -8.65 1.12 -26.29
N VAL A 22 -9.16 1.18 -25.06
CA VAL A 22 -8.96 2.33 -24.16
C VAL A 22 -7.71 2.16 -23.30
N ASN A 23 -7.49 0.99 -22.73
CA ASN A 23 -6.38 0.70 -21.83
C ASN A 23 -6.00 -0.78 -21.85
N LYS A 24 -4.91 -1.09 -22.57
CA LYS A 24 -4.38 -2.46 -22.72
C LYS A 24 -3.87 -3.06 -21.41
N ASP A 25 -3.46 -2.22 -20.45
CA ASP A 25 -2.87 -2.65 -19.18
C ASP A 25 -3.89 -2.65 -18.03
N ASP A 26 -5.21 -2.60 -18.31
CA ASP A 26 -6.22 -2.70 -17.26
C ASP A 26 -6.19 -4.12 -16.66
N TRP A 27 -5.83 -4.20 -15.38
CA TRP A 27 -5.83 -5.44 -14.60
C TRP A 27 -7.18 -6.18 -14.63
N ARG A 28 -8.28 -5.47 -14.91
CA ARG A 28 -9.62 -6.08 -15.04
C ARG A 28 -9.75 -6.95 -16.29
N LEU A 29 -9.05 -6.61 -17.37
CA LEU A 29 -9.11 -7.34 -18.64
C LEU A 29 -8.70 -8.80 -18.46
N ASN A 30 -7.66 -9.07 -17.67
CA ASN A 30 -7.22 -10.42 -17.34
C ASN A 30 -8.32 -11.25 -16.66
N LYS A 31 -9.08 -10.62 -15.75
CA LYS A 31 -10.20 -11.28 -15.06
C LYS A 31 -11.37 -11.54 -16.00
N TYR A 32 -11.66 -10.59 -16.89
CA TYR A 32 -12.72 -10.75 -17.88
C TYR A 32 -12.39 -11.83 -18.91
N LEU A 33 -11.15 -11.89 -19.41
CA LEU A 33 -10.70 -12.96 -20.30
C LEU A 33 -10.82 -14.34 -19.65
N ARG A 34 -10.45 -14.46 -18.37
CA ARG A 34 -10.59 -15.72 -17.63
C ARG A 34 -12.05 -16.12 -17.41
N SER A 35 -12.92 -15.14 -17.11
CA SER A 35 -14.36 -15.37 -17.00
C SER A 35 -15.00 -15.74 -18.34
N LEU A 36 -14.50 -15.15 -19.44
CA LEU A 36 -14.94 -15.44 -20.79
C LEU A 36 -14.61 -16.89 -21.16
N ASP A 37 -13.40 -17.36 -20.83
CA ASP A 37 -13.01 -18.76 -21.05
C ASP A 37 -13.91 -19.74 -20.30
N THR A 38 -14.20 -19.47 -19.02
CA THR A 38 -15.11 -20.31 -18.22
C THR A 38 -16.52 -20.34 -18.81
N MET A 39 -17.06 -19.20 -19.24
CA MET A 39 -18.39 -19.17 -19.85
C MET A 39 -18.43 -19.86 -21.23
N ILE A 40 -17.34 -19.82 -22.01
CA ILE A 40 -17.23 -20.56 -23.28
C ILE A 40 -17.16 -22.07 -23.02
N GLU A 41 -16.43 -22.50 -21.98
CA GLU A 41 -16.35 -23.91 -21.56
C GLU A 41 -17.72 -24.43 -21.07
N GLU A 42 -18.43 -23.64 -20.25
CA GLU A 42 -19.80 -23.95 -19.80
C GLU A 42 -20.81 -24.01 -20.96
N LEU A 43 -20.65 -23.17 -21.98
CA LEU A 43 -21.49 -23.20 -23.17
C LEU A 43 -21.23 -24.46 -24.00
N ASN A 44 -19.97 -24.88 -24.11
CA ASN A 44 -19.56 -26.10 -24.81
C ASN A 44 -20.10 -27.37 -24.12
N GLU A 45 -20.17 -27.40 -22.79
CA GLU A 45 -20.76 -28.52 -22.05
C GLU A 45 -22.29 -28.61 -22.21
N GLN A 46 -22.96 -27.49 -22.51
CA GLN A 46 -24.42 -27.41 -22.58
C GLN A 46 -25.01 -27.74 -23.97
N PHE A 47 -24.23 -27.66 -25.05
CA PHE A 47 -24.73 -27.82 -26.42
C PHE A 47 -23.87 -28.74 -27.28
N ASP A 48 -24.42 -29.89 -27.70
CA ASP A 48 -23.62 -30.98 -28.29
C ASP A 48 -23.31 -30.81 -29.79
N LYS A 49 -24.13 -30.15 -30.66
CA LYS A 49 -23.88 -30.18 -32.15
C LYS A 49 -24.22 -28.96 -33.03
N PRO A 50 -25.25 -28.12 -32.78
CA PRO A 50 -25.58 -27.04 -33.73
C PRO A 50 -24.94 -25.67 -33.40
N GLU A 51 -24.40 -25.49 -32.19
CA GLU A 51 -23.78 -24.22 -31.73
C GLU A 51 -22.25 -24.23 -31.80
N GLU A 52 -21.64 -25.33 -32.24
CA GLU A 52 -20.18 -25.52 -32.33
C GLU A 52 -19.51 -24.45 -33.20
N ARG A 53 -20.15 -24.03 -34.31
CA ARG A 53 -19.65 -22.91 -35.14
C ARG A 53 -19.65 -21.56 -34.41
N ILE A 54 -20.63 -21.32 -33.56
CA ILE A 54 -20.75 -20.07 -32.80
C ILE A 54 -19.73 -20.09 -31.65
N ILE A 55 -19.51 -21.25 -31.04
CA ILE A 55 -18.47 -21.48 -30.03
C ILE A 55 -17.08 -21.28 -30.63
N GLU A 56 -16.80 -21.81 -31.82
CA GLU A 56 -15.55 -21.58 -32.56
C GLU A 56 -15.32 -20.09 -32.86
N GLU A 57 -16.37 -19.35 -33.25
CA GLU A 57 -16.30 -17.90 -33.44
C GLU A 57 -15.98 -17.15 -32.13
N TYR A 58 -16.59 -17.53 -31.01
CA TYR A 58 -16.28 -16.94 -29.70
C TYR A 58 -14.88 -17.31 -29.20
N GLN A 59 -14.42 -18.54 -29.44
CA GLN A 59 -13.05 -18.97 -29.14
C GLN A 59 -12.04 -18.19 -29.98
N LYS A 60 -12.30 -18.00 -31.27
CA LYS A 60 -11.45 -17.19 -32.15
C LYS A 60 -11.37 -15.74 -31.69
N ARG A 61 -12.51 -15.12 -31.34
CA ARG A 61 -12.55 -13.76 -30.80
C ARG A 61 -11.87 -13.65 -29.43
N SER A 62 -12.03 -14.64 -28.56
CA SER A 62 -11.30 -14.72 -27.29
C SER A 62 -9.78 -14.82 -27.51
N ALA A 63 -9.33 -15.62 -28.49
CA ALA A 63 -7.91 -15.74 -28.84
C ALA A 63 -7.34 -14.44 -29.45
N GLU A 64 -8.12 -13.75 -30.29
CA GLU A 64 -7.77 -12.43 -30.82
C GLU A 64 -7.65 -11.38 -29.70
N LEU A 65 -8.60 -11.38 -28.75
CA LEU A 65 -8.56 -10.51 -27.58
C LEU A 65 -7.36 -10.82 -26.66
N LYS A 66 -7.04 -12.10 -26.43
CA LYS A 66 -5.86 -12.51 -25.67
C LYS A 66 -4.56 -12.06 -26.34
N ARG A 67 -4.45 -12.16 -27.67
CA ARG A 67 -3.30 -11.61 -28.43
C ARG A 67 -3.23 -10.10 -28.33
N ALA A 68 -4.36 -9.40 -28.47
CA ALA A 68 -4.41 -7.94 -28.44
C ALA A 68 -4.09 -7.38 -27.04
N ALA A 69 -4.48 -8.10 -25.99
CA ALA A 69 -4.23 -7.79 -24.58
C ALA A 69 -2.84 -8.21 -24.08
N ASN A 70 -2.03 -8.87 -24.92
CA ASN A 70 -0.77 -9.51 -24.52
C ASN A 70 -0.96 -10.41 -23.27
N TYR A 71 -2.11 -11.09 -23.20
CA TYR A 71 -2.52 -11.90 -22.06
C TYR A 71 -1.57 -13.08 -21.92
N VAL A 72 -0.67 -13.00 -20.94
CA VAL A 72 0.11 -14.14 -20.49
C VAL A 72 -0.82 -14.98 -19.64
N GLU A 73 -1.23 -16.12 -20.21
CA GLU A 73 -2.00 -17.09 -19.45
C GLU A 73 -1.20 -17.51 -18.21
N PRO A 74 -1.76 -17.37 -16.99
CA PRO A 74 -1.08 -17.79 -15.78
C PRO A 74 -0.67 -19.25 -15.93
N SER A 75 0.63 -19.52 -15.78
CA SER A 75 1.22 -20.85 -15.90
C SER A 75 0.44 -21.86 -15.05
N ALA A 76 0.44 -23.13 -15.45
CA ALA A 76 -0.28 -24.21 -14.75
C ALA A 76 -0.03 -24.23 -13.23
N GLU A 77 1.15 -23.75 -12.80
CA GLU A 77 1.55 -23.57 -11.41
C GLU A 77 0.72 -22.51 -10.64
N GLU A 78 0.37 -21.38 -11.26
CA GLU A 78 -0.50 -20.37 -10.66
C GLU A 78 -1.96 -20.82 -10.60
N LYS A 79 -2.43 -21.55 -11.64
CA LYS A 79 -3.76 -22.18 -11.61
C LYS A 79 -3.88 -23.21 -10.48
N LEU A 80 -2.81 -23.95 -10.19
CA LEU A 80 -2.78 -24.89 -9.06
C LEU A 80 -2.82 -24.15 -7.72
N ARG A 81 -2.04 -23.08 -7.55
CA ARG A 81 -2.01 -22.28 -6.32
C ARG A 81 -3.35 -21.61 -6.00
N LEU A 82 -4.11 -21.20 -7.01
CA LEU A 82 -5.45 -20.62 -6.85
C LEU A 82 -6.54 -21.67 -6.58
N LYS A 83 -6.39 -22.91 -7.06
CA LYS A 83 -7.31 -24.02 -6.77
C LYS A 83 -7.03 -24.69 -5.42
N THR A 84 -5.80 -24.62 -4.93
CA THR A 84 -5.46 -25.05 -3.58
C THR A 84 -5.89 -23.98 -2.57
N LYS A 85 -7.12 -24.10 -2.05
CA LYS A 85 -7.34 -23.78 -0.63
C LYS A 85 -6.17 -24.41 0.15
N PRO A 86 -5.50 -23.69 1.07
CA PRO A 86 -4.49 -24.31 1.91
C PRO A 86 -5.18 -25.38 2.75
N LYS A 87 -5.14 -26.62 2.27
CA LYS A 87 -5.46 -27.78 3.08
C LYS A 87 -4.30 -27.86 4.06
N ALA A 88 -4.56 -27.42 5.29
CA ALA A 88 -3.65 -27.53 6.41
C ALA A 88 -3.09 -28.95 6.44
N VAL A 89 -1.81 -29.07 6.11
CA VAL A 89 -1.01 -30.23 6.45
C VAL A 89 -0.47 -29.94 7.85
N ASP A 90 -0.67 -30.90 8.74
CA ASP A 90 -0.16 -31.01 10.13
C ASP A 90 -0.95 -30.29 11.27
N PRO A 91 -1.65 -31.06 12.15
CA PRO A 91 -2.52 -30.49 13.20
C PRO A 91 -1.86 -30.21 14.56
N VAL A 92 -0.53 -30.30 14.73
CA VAL A 92 0.07 -30.35 16.09
C VAL A 92 1.00 -29.16 16.45
N GLY A 93 1.43 -28.34 15.49
CA GLY A 93 2.40 -27.25 15.78
C GLY A 93 2.19 -25.90 15.10
N ASP A 94 1.29 -25.82 14.11
CA ASP A 94 1.10 -24.60 13.30
C ASP A 94 -0.13 -23.76 13.73
N ASP A 95 -0.90 -24.22 14.72
CA ASP A 95 -2.10 -23.51 15.17
C ASP A 95 -1.77 -22.17 15.83
N VAL A 96 -0.75 -22.15 16.71
CA VAL A 96 -0.27 -20.93 17.36
C VAL A 96 0.35 -19.96 16.34
N MET A 97 1.15 -20.45 15.39
CA MET A 97 1.75 -19.56 14.38
C MET A 97 0.73 -19.04 13.38
N ARG A 98 -0.30 -19.83 13.05
CA ARG A 98 -1.43 -19.40 12.23
C ARG A 98 -2.28 -18.36 12.95
N GLU A 99 -2.57 -18.58 14.23
CA GLU A 99 -3.27 -17.62 15.08
C GLU A 99 -2.49 -16.31 15.20
N VAL A 100 -1.16 -16.37 15.41
CA VAL A 100 -0.30 -15.17 15.45
C VAL A 100 -0.33 -14.43 14.11
N ARG A 101 -0.19 -15.12 12.98
CA ARG A 101 -0.29 -14.49 11.65
C ARG A 101 -1.67 -13.88 11.40
N GLN A 102 -2.73 -14.57 11.82
CA GLN A 102 -4.10 -14.11 11.69
C GLN A 102 -4.37 -12.88 12.57
N ILE A 103 -3.94 -12.89 13.83
CA ILE A 103 -4.05 -11.74 14.75
C ILE A 103 -3.24 -10.56 14.21
N HIS A 104 -2.02 -10.78 13.72
CA HIS A 104 -1.19 -9.71 13.17
C HIS A 104 -1.83 -9.10 11.92
N SER A 105 -2.36 -9.92 11.02
CA SER A 105 -3.09 -9.46 9.83
C SER A 105 -4.36 -8.69 10.19
N GLN A 106 -5.13 -9.17 11.17
CA GLN A 106 -6.35 -8.49 11.62
C GLN A 106 -6.04 -7.15 12.31
N LYS A 107 -4.98 -7.09 13.12
CA LYS A 107 -4.51 -5.84 13.72
C LYS A 107 -4.06 -4.85 12.65
N PHE A 108 -3.23 -5.29 11.71
CA PHE A 108 -2.76 -4.44 10.62
C PHE A 108 -3.92 -3.93 9.75
N GLU A 109 -4.90 -4.78 9.41
CA GLU A 109 -6.09 -4.36 8.67
C GLU A 109 -6.94 -3.36 9.47
N LYS A 110 -7.10 -3.58 10.77
CA LYS A 110 -7.81 -2.66 11.67
C LYS A 110 -7.09 -1.32 11.81
N ASP A 111 -5.77 -1.33 11.94
CA ASP A 111 -4.94 -0.13 12.06
C ASP A 111 -4.97 0.66 10.76
N LEU A 112 -4.80 0.00 9.61
CA LEU A 112 -4.95 0.61 8.28
C LEU A 112 -6.36 1.18 8.08
N ARG A 113 -7.40 0.45 8.50
CA ARG A 113 -8.79 0.95 8.47
C ARG A 113 -8.97 2.15 9.39
N SER A 114 -8.31 2.16 10.55
CA SER A 114 -8.35 3.30 11.46
C SER A 114 -7.59 4.50 10.87
N GLU A 115 -6.45 4.33 10.22
CA GLU A 115 -5.73 5.42 9.55
C GLU A 115 -6.55 6.00 8.39
N LEU A 116 -7.17 5.15 7.58
CA LEU A 116 -7.96 5.57 6.41
C LEU A 116 -9.31 6.19 6.79
N PHE A 117 -10.00 5.67 7.81
CA PHE A 117 -11.38 6.07 8.14
C PHE A 117 -11.54 6.82 9.47
N ASN A 118 -10.64 6.61 10.43
CA ASN A 118 -10.62 7.35 11.70
C ASN A 118 -9.83 8.67 11.58
N GLY A 119 -9.13 8.88 10.45
CA GLY A 119 -8.65 10.20 10.01
C GLY A 119 -9.82 11.10 9.59
N ASN A 120 -10.56 11.63 10.56
CA ASN A 120 -11.50 12.77 10.44
C ASN A 120 -12.51 12.78 9.26
N PHE A 121 -12.80 11.65 8.62
CA PHE A 121 -13.67 11.62 7.43
C PHE A 121 -15.14 11.98 7.73
N SER A 122 -15.58 11.82 8.98
CA SER A 122 -16.92 12.28 9.41
C SER A 122 -17.03 13.80 9.57
N THR A 123 -15.91 14.54 9.60
CA THR A 123 -15.91 16.01 9.66
C THR A 123 -15.59 16.69 8.32
N ILE A 124 -15.04 15.94 7.35
CA ILE A 124 -14.63 16.47 6.03
C ILE A 124 -15.80 17.09 5.27
N ARG A 125 -17.03 16.60 5.42
CA ARG A 125 -18.14 17.10 4.59
C ARG A 125 -18.76 18.43 5.06
N ARG A 126 -18.40 18.99 6.23
CA ARG A 126 -18.95 20.29 6.67
C ARG A 126 -18.00 21.28 7.35
N ARG A 127 -16.73 20.95 7.68
CA ARG A 127 -15.82 21.86 8.41
C ARG A 127 -14.33 21.76 8.03
N ALA A 128 -13.99 21.58 6.75
CA ALA A 128 -12.60 21.36 6.32
C ALA A 128 -11.71 22.63 6.28
N GLY A 129 -12.27 23.84 6.19
CA GLY A 129 -11.46 25.07 6.10
C GLY A 129 -10.85 25.51 7.44
N GLN A 130 -11.56 25.32 8.55
CA GLN A 130 -11.19 25.91 9.84
C GLN A 130 -10.23 25.01 10.65
N LYS A 131 -10.41 23.69 10.60
CA LYS A 131 -9.50 22.74 11.28
C LYS A 131 -8.13 22.64 10.61
N VAL A 132 -8.03 22.79 9.29
CA VAL A 132 -6.73 22.74 8.60
C VAL A 132 -5.88 23.96 8.96
N ALA A 133 -6.49 25.14 9.04
CA ALA A 133 -5.83 26.35 9.52
C ALA A 133 -5.38 26.21 10.99
N GLU A 134 -6.23 25.67 11.86
CA GLU A 134 -5.91 25.46 13.28
C GLU A 134 -4.80 24.42 13.49
N ASN A 135 -4.79 23.33 12.70
CA ASN A 135 -3.69 22.35 12.74
C ASN A 135 -2.39 22.96 12.20
N LEU A 136 -2.43 23.75 11.13
CA LEU A 136 -1.25 24.42 10.60
C LEU A 136 -0.71 25.47 11.58
N GLU A 137 -1.57 26.26 12.20
CA GLU A 137 -1.21 27.25 13.22
C GLU A 137 -0.64 26.58 14.47
N GLN A 138 -1.22 25.45 14.90
CA GLN A 138 -0.69 24.65 16.00
C GLN A 138 0.67 24.05 15.68
N THR A 139 0.88 23.55 14.45
CA THR A 139 2.18 23.04 13.99
C THR A 139 3.22 24.15 13.92
N VAL A 140 2.88 25.33 13.36
CA VAL A 140 3.80 26.48 13.32
C VAL A 140 4.18 26.92 14.73
N LYS A 141 3.23 26.93 15.67
CA LYS A 141 3.50 27.26 17.07
C LYS A 141 4.43 26.25 17.73
N GLN A 142 4.22 24.94 17.52
CA GLN A 142 5.13 23.90 18.03
C GLN A 142 6.56 24.08 17.52
N TYR A 143 6.74 24.35 16.23
CA TYR A 143 8.07 24.63 15.68
C TYR A 143 8.71 25.89 16.25
N SER A 144 7.92 26.94 16.51
CA SER A 144 8.40 28.16 17.16
C SER A 144 8.85 27.89 18.60
N ASP A 145 8.05 27.16 19.38
CA ASP A 145 8.35 26.81 20.77
C ASP A 145 9.61 25.93 20.85
N ASP A 146 9.77 24.98 19.93
CA ASP A 146 10.96 24.13 19.83
C ASP A 146 12.22 24.92 19.42
N GLN A 147 12.07 25.89 18.51
CA GLN A 147 13.16 26.79 18.13
C GLN A 147 13.56 27.72 19.27
N GLU A 148 12.60 28.25 20.02
CA GLU A 148 12.86 29.07 21.20
C GLU A 148 13.60 28.28 22.28
N LYS A 149 13.14 27.05 22.55
CA LYS A 149 13.80 26.14 23.50
C LYS A 149 15.24 25.81 23.05
N LEU A 150 15.44 25.49 21.77
CA LEU A 150 16.76 25.23 21.22
C LEU A 150 17.67 26.46 21.37
N ALA A 151 17.16 27.66 21.08
CA ALA A 151 17.91 28.89 21.24
C ALA A 151 18.28 29.15 22.71
N GLU A 152 17.37 28.89 23.65
CA GLU A 152 17.64 29.02 25.08
C GLU A 152 18.74 28.05 25.55
N ASP A 153 18.71 26.81 25.08
CA ASP A 153 19.73 25.80 25.39
C ASP A 153 21.08 26.15 24.79
N MET A 154 21.12 26.69 23.57
CA MET A 154 22.35 27.21 22.96
C MET A 154 22.93 28.39 23.74
N LEU A 155 22.09 29.29 24.25
CA LEU A 155 22.52 30.40 25.09
C LEU A 155 23.04 29.91 26.45
N LYS A 156 22.37 28.94 27.08
CA LYS A 156 22.82 28.30 28.33
C LYS A 156 24.17 27.63 28.15
N LEU A 157 24.33 26.86 27.08
CA LEU A 157 25.61 26.23 26.73
C LEU A 157 26.72 27.28 26.55
N THR A 158 26.44 28.34 25.80
CA THR A 158 27.43 29.41 25.56
C THR A 158 27.82 30.13 26.84
N ARG A 159 26.85 30.42 27.72
CA ARG A 159 27.13 31.01 29.05
C ARG A 159 28.00 30.06 29.88
N ASN A 160 27.68 28.78 29.90
CA ASN A 160 28.46 27.78 30.63
C ASN A 160 29.89 27.65 30.08
N LEU A 161 30.06 27.60 28.75
CA LEU A 161 31.37 27.59 28.10
C LEU A 161 32.18 28.85 28.42
N LYS A 162 31.53 30.02 28.47
CA LYS A 162 32.16 31.27 28.88
C LYS A 162 32.64 31.20 30.33
N GLU A 163 31.79 30.76 31.25
CA GLU A 163 32.14 30.60 32.67
C GLU A 163 33.28 29.60 32.89
N GLN A 164 33.26 28.46 32.18
CA GLN A 164 34.34 27.49 32.20
C GLN A 164 35.65 28.08 31.67
N THR A 165 35.59 28.83 30.57
CA THR A 165 36.77 29.48 29.97
C THR A 165 37.34 30.56 30.88
N GLU A 166 36.49 31.39 31.50
CA GLU A 166 36.91 32.40 32.47
C GLU A 166 37.55 31.76 33.71
N THR A 167 36.99 30.65 34.20
CA THR A 167 37.54 29.90 35.32
C THR A 167 38.88 29.27 34.96
N ALA A 168 38.99 28.64 33.79
CA ALA A 168 40.24 28.09 33.28
C ALA A 168 41.31 29.18 33.13
N ASN A 169 40.95 30.37 32.62
CA ASN A 169 41.87 31.49 32.48
C ASN A 169 42.37 31.99 33.85
N LYS A 170 41.48 32.08 34.87
CA LYS A 170 41.88 32.40 36.24
C LYS A 170 42.84 31.37 36.83
N ILE A 171 42.62 30.08 36.57
CA ILE A 171 43.51 29.00 37.03
C ILE A 171 44.88 29.14 36.36
N ILE A 172 44.93 29.29 35.03
CA ILE A 172 46.18 29.46 34.28
C ILE A 172 46.96 30.68 34.77
N LYS A 173 46.30 31.80 35.05
CA LYS A 173 46.95 32.99 35.62
C LYS A 173 47.54 32.73 37.00
N LYS A 174 46.77 32.10 37.90
CA LYS A 174 47.27 31.71 39.22
C LYS A 174 48.45 30.75 39.11
N ASP A 175 48.37 29.76 38.23
CA ASP A 175 49.44 28.80 38.02
C ASP A 175 50.68 29.53 37.48
N THR A 176 50.56 30.35 36.46
CA THR A 176 51.71 31.13 35.94
C THR A 176 52.32 32.08 36.97
N GLU A 177 51.52 32.75 37.80
CA GLU A 177 52.02 33.56 38.92
C GLU A 177 52.79 32.73 39.94
N VAL A 178 52.25 31.59 40.38
CA VAL A 178 52.91 30.66 41.30
C VAL A 178 54.22 30.14 40.70
N TRP A 179 54.21 29.72 39.44
CA TRP A 179 55.40 29.28 38.72
C TRP A 179 56.47 30.39 38.67
N THR A 180 56.09 31.64 38.42
CA THR A 180 57.05 32.77 38.42
C THR A 180 57.57 33.13 39.81
N MET A 181 56.80 32.90 40.89
CA MET A 181 57.26 33.12 42.26
C MET A 181 58.18 32.02 42.76
N VAL A 182 57.96 30.76 42.37
CA VAL A 182 58.81 29.62 42.74
C VAL A 182 60.13 29.58 41.97
N SER A 183 60.20 30.22 40.79
CA SER A 183 61.41 30.29 39.95
C SER A 183 62.32 31.50 40.24
N ARG A 184 62.02 32.32 41.26
CA ARG A 184 62.89 33.38 41.79
C ARG A 184 63.51 32.97 43.11
#